data_AF-A0ABD7XM47-F1
#
_entry.id   AF-A0ABD7XM47-F1
#
_cell.length_a   1.000
_cell.length_b   1.000
_cell.length_c   1.000
_cell.angle_alpha   90.00
_cell.angle_beta   90.00
_cell.angle_gamma   90.00
#
_symmetry.space_group_name_H-M   'P 1'
#
loop_
_entity.id
_entity.type
_entity.pdbx_description
1 polymer ?
#
loop_
_entity_poly.entity_id
_entity_poly.type
_entity_poly.pdbx_seq_one_letter_code
_entity_poly.pdbx_strand_id
1 'polypeptide(L)'
;MNKEIERMIIELEKECKAQNVELLLCATNFETGQGSTAFCGSVIGLAILLQKLVGDLKEQLSISESCDCPECVAEKAEDAANEKSMDELLTAFLRGELQ
;
A
#
# COMPACT_ATOMS: atom_id res chain seq x y z
N MET A 1 -10.50 -20.74 -1.80
CA MET A 1 -10.53 -20.54 -3.26
C MET A 1 -10.68 -21.91 -3.93
N ASN A 2 -11.25 -22.04 -5.13
CA ASN A 2 -11.35 -23.37 -5.76
C ASN A 2 -9.98 -23.76 -6.38
N LYS A 3 -9.77 -25.05 -6.64
CA LYS A 3 -8.50 -25.58 -7.20
C LYS A 3 -8.16 -25.05 -8.60
N GLU A 4 -9.15 -24.60 -9.36
CA GLU A 4 -8.92 -24.04 -10.69
C GLU A 4 -8.31 -22.65 -10.61
N ILE A 5 -8.85 -21.79 -9.73
CA ILE A 5 -8.33 -20.45 -9.48
C ILE A 5 -6.92 -20.52 -8.89
N GLU A 6 -6.66 -21.43 -7.95
CA GLU A 6 -5.31 -21.65 -7.41
C GLU A 6 -4.31 -22.02 -8.51
N ARG A 7 -4.69 -22.91 -9.43
CA ARG A 7 -3.84 -23.28 -10.56
C ARG A 7 -3.58 -22.10 -11.50
N MET A 8 -4.59 -21.28 -11.78
CA MET A 8 -4.44 -20.09 -12.60
C MET A 8 -3.45 -19.10 -11.97
N ILE A 9 -3.54 -18.87 -10.66
CA ILE A 9 -2.63 -17.98 -9.94
C ILE A 9 -1.19 -18.49 -10.04
N ILE A 10 -0.96 -19.79 -9.90
CA ILE A 10 0.38 -20.39 -10.03
C ILE A 10 0.97 -20.16 -11.43
N GLU A 11 0.18 -20.34 -12.50
CA GLU A 11 0.66 -20.08 -13.86
C GLU A 11 0.91 -18.59 -14.10
N LEU A 12 0.06 -17.73 -13.53
CA LEU A 12 0.24 -16.29 -13.59
C LEU A 12 1.54 -15.85 -12.88
N GLU A 13 1.85 -16.43 -11.72
CA GLU A 13 3.06 -16.14 -10.96
C GLU A 13 4.32 -16.43 -11.78
N LYS A 14 4.32 -17.55 -12.50
CA LYS A 14 5.43 -17.92 -13.40
C LYS A 14 5.63 -16.88 -14.51
N GLU A 15 4.54 -16.44 -15.14
CA GLU A 15 4.60 -15.45 -16.22
C GLU A 15 5.02 -14.07 -15.70
N CYS A 16 4.47 -13.64 -14.56
CA CYS A 16 4.87 -12.41 -13.87
C CYS A 16 6.39 -12.39 -13.61
N LYS A 17 6.93 -13.50 -13.11
CA LYS A 17 8.38 -13.64 -12.90
C LYS A 17 9.18 -13.59 -14.22
N ALA A 18 8.68 -14.23 -15.28
CA ALA A 18 9.34 -14.23 -16.59
C ALA A 18 9.41 -12.83 -17.22
N GLN A 19 8.38 -12.00 -17.00
CA GLN A 19 8.26 -10.66 -17.55
C GLN A 19 8.77 -9.55 -16.60
N ASN A 20 9.26 -9.91 -15.41
CA ASN A 20 9.62 -8.96 -14.34
C ASN A 20 8.47 -8.00 -13.99
N VAL A 21 7.27 -8.56 -13.83
CA VAL A 21 6.03 -7.87 -13.47
C VAL A 21 5.61 -8.28 -12.08
N GLU A 22 5.20 -7.30 -11.27
CA GLU A 22 4.63 -7.49 -9.94
C GLU A 22 3.10 -7.42 -10.06
N LEU A 23 2.37 -8.32 -9.41
CA LEU A 23 0.91 -8.37 -9.51
C LEU A 23 0.21 -8.67 -8.19
N LEU A 24 -0.84 -7.89 -7.90
CA LEU A 24 -1.77 -8.10 -6.79
C LEU A 24 -3.16 -8.44 -7.32
N LEU A 25 -3.69 -9.59 -6.91
CA LEU A 25 -5.04 -10.05 -7.24
C LEU A 25 -5.91 -9.97 -5.98
N CYS A 26 -7.08 -9.35 -6.13
CA CYS A 26 -8.07 -9.23 -5.06
C CYS A 26 -9.37 -9.89 -5.52
N ALA A 27 -9.95 -10.73 -4.68
CA ALA A 27 -11.27 -11.30 -4.87
C ALA A 27 -12.12 -11.01 -3.64
N THR A 28 -13.36 -10.59 -3.86
CA THR A 28 -14.34 -10.37 -2.80
C THR A 28 -15.58 -11.22 -3.05
N ASN A 29 -16.14 -11.76 -1.98
CA ASN A 29 -17.44 -12.38 -2.01
C ASN A 29 -18.47 -11.38 -1.44
N PHE A 30 -19.32 -10.83 -2.30
CA PHE A 30 -20.31 -9.82 -1.91
C PHE A 30 -21.41 -10.35 -0.98
N GLU A 31 -21.68 -11.65 -0.97
CA GLU A 31 -22.69 -12.25 -0.10
C GLU A 31 -22.19 -12.38 1.35
N THR A 32 -20.89 -12.67 1.53
CA THR A 32 -20.27 -12.92 2.85
C THR A 32 -19.43 -11.74 3.35
N GLY A 33 -19.11 -10.78 2.49
CA GLY A 33 -18.20 -9.68 2.77
C GLY A 33 -16.73 -10.11 2.92
N GLN A 34 -16.40 -11.38 2.64
CA GLN A 34 -15.03 -11.89 2.78
C GLN A 34 -14.18 -11.55 1.55
N GLY A 35 -13.01 -10.97 1.82
CA GLY A 35 -11.97 -10.73 0.83
C GLY A 35 -10.88 -11.80 0.88
N SER A 36 -10.26 -12.05 -0.26
CA SER A 36 -9.03 -12.83 -0.38
C SER A 36 -8.07 -12.12 -1.33
N THR A 37 -6.78 -12.23 -1.03
CA THR A 37 -5.73 -11.64 -1.86
C THR A 37 -4.73 -12.71 -2.25
N ALA A 38 -4.18 -12.57 -3.45
CA ALA A 38 -3.05 -13.35 -3.92
C ALA A 38 -2.02 -12.38 -4.52
N PHE A 39 -0.75 -12.64 -4.24
CA PHE A 39 0.33 -11.76 -4.64
C PHE A 39 1.41 -12.57 -5.36
N CYS A 40 1.81 -12.09 -6.53
CA CYS A 40 2.85 -12.67 -7.36
C CYS A 40 4.00 -11.68 -7.45
N GLY A 41 5.06 -11.88 -6.66
CA GLY A 41 6.13 -10.90 -6.63
C GLY A 41 6.95 -10.78 -5.34
N SER A 42 7.56 -9.61 -5.16
CA SER A 42 8.40 -9.27 -4.00
C SER A 42 7.66 -8.41 -2.96
N VAL A 43 8.09 -8.43 -1.70
CA VAL A 43 7.50 -7.58 -0.64
C VAL A 43 7.54 -6.09 -1.02
N ILE A 44 8.60 -5.66 -1.72
CA ILE A 44 8.73 -4.29 -2.21
C ILE A 44 7.70 -3.99 -3.31
N GLY A 45 7.51 -4.90 -4.26
CA GLY A 45 6.48 -4.79 -5.29
C GLY A 45 5.08 -4.71 -4.71
N LEU A 46 4.80 -5.49 -3.66
CA LEU A 46 3.53 -5.41 -2.93
C LEU A 46 3.30 -4.02 -2.32
N ALA A 47 4.31 -3.44 -1.67
CA ALA A 47 4.21 -2.10 -1.08
C ALA A 47 3.91 -1.03 -2.14
N ILE A 48 4.59 -1.09 -3.29
CA ILE A 48 4.37 -0.18 -4.42
C ILE A 48 2.93 -0.30 -4.95
N LEU A 49 2.44 -1.52 -5.17
CA LEU A 49 1.09 -1.78 -5.67
C LEU A 49 0.01 -1.31 -4.70
N LEU A 50 0.21 -1.54 -3.39
CA LEU A 50 -0.71 -1.05 -2.36
C LEU A 50 -0.76 0.48 -2.33
N GLN A 51 0.39 1.15 -2.41
CA GLN A 51 0.44 2.61 -2.46
C GLN A 51 -0.30 3.15 -3.68
N LYS A 52 -0.10 2.53 -4.85
CA LYS A 52 -0.80 2.91 -6.08
C LYS A 52 -2.31 2.68 -5.97
N LEU A 53 -2.74 1.53 -5.45
CA LEU A 53 -4.15 1.21 -5.24
C LEU A 53 -4.84 2.21 -4.29
N VAL A 54 -4.18 2.55 -3.18
CA VAL A 54 -4.71 3.57 -2.24
C VAL A 54 -4.80 4.93 -2.91
N GLY A 55 -3.78 5.32 -3.68
CA GLY A 55 -3.81 6.57 -4.45
C GLY A 55 -4.99 6.63 -5.42
N ASP A 56 -5.17 5.57 -6.22
CA ASP A 56 -6.26 5.47 -7.19
C ASP A 56 -7.64 5.48 -6.50
N LEU A 57 -7.78 4.82 -5.35
CA LEU A 57 -9.01 4.84 -4.58
C LEU A 57 -9.32 6.24 -4.03
N LYS A 58 -8.32 6.98 -3.54
CA LYS A 58 -8.50 8.36 -3.08
C LYS A 58 -9.01 9.26 -4.22
N GLU A 59 -8.41 9.14 -5.41
CA GLU A 59 -8.85 9.87 -6.60
C GLU A 59 -10.28 9.48 -7.00
N GLN A 60 -10.59 8.19 -7.11
CA GLN A 60 -11.89 7.72 -7.59
C GLN A 60 -13.04 8.01 -6.61
N LEU A 61 -12.78 7.88 -5.32
CA LEU A 61 -13.80 8.11 -4.29
C LEU A 61 -14.01 9.60 -4.02
N SER A 62 -13.24 10.49 -4.68
CA SER A 62 -13.22 11.93 -4.36
C SER A 62 -13.14 12.13 -2.86
N ILE A 63 -12.36 11.28 -2.16
CA ILE A 63 -12.11 11.45 -0.74
C ILE A 63 -11.30 12.73 -0.68
N SER A 64 -11.99 13.84 -0.46
CA SER A 64 -11.37 15.12 -0.26
C SER A 64 -10.37 14.89 0.86
N GLU A 65 -9.10 15.23 0.62
CA GLU A 65 -8.08 15.19 1.67
C GLU A 65 -8.56 15.87 2.96
N SER A 66 -9.53 16.77 2.89
CA SER A 66 -10.28 17.36 4.01
C SER A 66 -11.35 16.44 4.64
N CYS A 67 -11.00 15.21 5.04
CA CYS A 67 -11.77 14.58 6.12
C CYS A 67 -11.39 15.30 7.42
N ASP A 68 -12.35 16.06 7.97
CA ASP A 68 -12.19 16.84 9.20
C ASP A 68 -12.74 16.10 10.43
N CYS A 69 -12.90 14.78 10.35
CA CYS A 69 -13.25 14.01 11.54
C CYS A 69 -12.08 14.05 12.56
N PRO A 70 -12.37 13.96 13.88
CA PRO A 70 -11.34 14.08 14.91
C PRO A 70 -10.17 13.11 14.72
N GLU A 71 -10.45 11.91 14.20
CA GLU A 71 -9.46 10.86 13.94
C GLU A 71 -8.51 11.22 12.79
N CYS A 72 -9.04 11.65 11.64
CA CYS A 72 -8.22 12.06 10.49
C CYS A 72 -7.43 13.35 10.76
N VAL A 73 -7.95 14.25 11.60
CA VAL A 73 -7.21 15.45 12.03
C VAL A 73 -6.04 15.08 12.95
N ALA A 74 -6.24 14.11 13.85
CA ALA A 74 -5.19 13.62 14.72
C ALA A 74 -4.07 12.91 13.94
N GLU A 75 -4.43 12.04 12.98
CA GLU A 75 -3.49 11.34 12.11
C GLU A 75 -2.61 12.32 11.30
N LYS A 76 -3.22 13.32 10.66
CA LYS A 76 -2.47 14.38 9.96
C LYS A 76 -1.55 15.18 10.87
N ALA A 77 -1.97 15.45 12.12
CA ALA A 77 -1.15 16.17 13.07
C ALA A 77 0.05 15.33 13.53
N GLU A 78 -0.13 14.01 13.68
CA GLU A 78 0.94 13.06 14.00
C GLU A 78 1.92 12.91 12.83
N ASP A 79 1.41 12.76 11.60
CA ASP A 79 2.23 12.71 10.38
C ASP A 79 3.06 13.99 10.23
N ALA A 80 2.45 15.17 10.38
CA ALA A 80 3.15 16.45 10.31
C ALA A 80 4.20 16.61 11.42
N ALA A 81 3.94 16.07 12.62
CA ALA A 81 4.91 16.07 13.71
C ALA A 81 6.08 15.12 13.43
N ASN A 82 5.81 13.95 12.85
CA ASN A 82 6.82 12.98 12.46
C ASN A 82 7.69 13.48 11.30
N GLU A 83 7.12 14.13 10.29
CA GLU A 83 7.89 14.75 9.20
C GLU A 83 8.84 15.82 9.74
N LYS A 84 8.33 16.70 10.62
CA LYS A 84 9.15 17.73 11.24
C LYS A 84 10.28 17.15 12.10
N SER A 85 9.99 16.08 12.85
CA SER A 85 10.98 15.34 13.63
C SER A 85 12.05 14.71 12.74
N MET A 86 11.65 14.14 11.60
CA MET A 86 12.58 13.57 10.61
C MET A 86 13.51 14.63 10.01
N ASP A 87 12.97 15.80 9.66
CA ASP A 87 13.74 16.92 9.12
C ASP A 87 14.76 17.46 10.13
N GLU A 88 14.38 17.53 11.41
CA GLU A 88 15.28 17.92 12.50
C GLU A 88 16.42 16.90 12.68
N LEU A 89 16.11 15.60 12.63
CA LEU A 89 17.11 14.53 12.67
C LEU A 89 18.06 14.56 11.47
N LEU A 90 17.53 14.72 10.25
CA LEU A 90 18.35 14.84 9.04
C LEU A 90 19.25 16.08 9.09
N THR A 91 18.73 17.19 9.61
CA THR A 91 19.51 18.42 9.80
C THR A 91 20.63 18.22 10.81
N ALA A 92 20.36 17.58 11.95
CA ALA A 92 21.35 17.27 12.96
C ALA A 92 22.43 16.30 12.43
N PHE A 93 22.04 15.32 11.60
CA PHE A 93 22.96 14.41 10.93
C PHE A 93 23.91 15.17 10.00
N LEU A 94 23.38 16.04 9.14
CA LEU A 94 24.17 16.83 8.20
C LEU A 94 25.13 17.80 8.89
N ARG A 95 24.80 18.25 10.11
CA ARG A 95 25.67 19.08 10.95
C ARG A 95 26.71 18.27 11.75
N GLY A 96 26.61 16.93 11.73
CA GLY A 96 27.48 16.06 12.53
C GLY A 96 27.17 16.11 14.04
N GLU A 97 25.97 16.53 14.41
CA GLU A 97 25.51 16.67 15.80
C GLU A 97 24.89 15.38 16.35
N LEU A 98 24.59 14.41 15.47
CA LEU A 98 24.19 13.06 15.84
C LEU A 98 25.45 12.18 15.98
N GLN A 99 25.78 11.79 17.22
CA GLN A 99 26.87 10.86 17.57
C GLN A 99 26.48 9.40 17.38
#